data_AF-A0A0D6PG18-F1
#
_entry.id   AF-A0A0D6PG18-F1
#
_cell.length_a   1.000
_cell.length_b   1.000
_cell.length_c   1.000
_cell.angle_alpha   90.00
_cell.angle_beta   90.00
_cell.angle_gamma   90.00
#
_symmetry.space_group_name_H-M   'P 1'
#
loop_
_entity.id
_entity.type
_entity.pdbx_description
1 polymer ?
#
loop_
_entity_poly.entity_id
_entity_poly.type
_entity_poly.pdbx_seq_one_letter_code
_entity_poly.pdbx_strand_id
1 'polypeptide(L)'
;MRIACPDCQTLYEVPDHLLRAGARRLRCGQCGHGWTVQPPPQPEAQTPDPADEDETRERQFGHAVDAAAEAEIRVALQSEGEPPASEVRLPAPAEGEDRFADLVRAARNNTVELEPDKAERMRKQAANPGLVTVMLVLLVLAVIVVERHAVMRLIPASATLFHALHLA
;
A
#
# COMPACT_ATOMS: atom_id res chain seq x y z
N MET A 1 -12.35 -18.47 -17.73
CA MET A 1 -11.22 -19.33 -18.15
C MET A 1 -10.16 -19.40 -17.05
N ARG A 2 -9.26 -20.40 -17.10
CA ARG A 2 -8.14 -20.52 -16.17
C ARG A 2 -6.82 -20.27 -16.90
N ILE A 3 -5.94 -19.49 -16.29
CA ILE A 3 -4.60 -19.21 -16.81
C ILE A 3 -3.56 -19.50 -15.73
N ALA A 4 -2.39 -19.98 -16.13
CA ALA A 4 -1.27 -20.23 -15.23
C ALA A 4 -0.16 -19.19 -15.45
N CYS A 5 0.47 -18.74 -14.37
CA CYS A 5 1.69 -17.93 -14.48
C CYS A 5 2.83 -18.78 -15.05
N PRO A 6 3.56 -18.33 -16.08
CA PRO A 6 4.65 -19.10 -16.66
C PRO A 6 5.85 -19.31 -15.71
N ASP A 7 6.02 -18.45 -14.72
CA ASP A 7 7.16 -18.50 -13.80
C ASP A 7 6.90 -19.38 -12.56
N CYS A 8 5.76 -19.19 -11.90
CA CYS A 8 5.46 -19.85 -10.62
C CYS A 8 4.28 -20.83 -10.68
N GLN A 9 3.68 -21.03 -11.86
CA GLN A 9 2.57 -21.94 -12.12
C GLN A 9 1.30 -21.73 -11.28
N THR A 10 1.19 -20.59 -10.58
CA THR A 10 -0.05 -20.23 -9.87
C THR A 10 -1.21 -20.10 -10.87
N LEU A 11 -2.32 -20.79 -10.58
CA LEU A 11 -3.55 -20.71 -11.36
C LEU A 11 -4.38 -19.50 -10.94
N TYR A 12 -4.91 -18.79 -11.94
CA TYR A 12 -5.85 -17.69 -11.76
C TYR A 12 -7.12 -17.97 -12.57
N GLU A 13 -8.26 -17.67 -11.95
CA GLU A 13 -9.55 -17.64 -12.63
C GLU A 13 -9.78 -16.23 -13.18
N VAL A 14 -9.77 -16.10 -14.50
CA VAL A 14 -9.97 -14.81 -15.17
C VAL A 14 -11.29 -14.84 -15.93
N PRO A 15 -12.14 -13.83 -15.76
CA PRO A 15 -13.35 -13.69 -16.56
C PRO A 15 -13.03 -13.47 -18.04
N ASP A 16 -13.71 -14.21 -18.93
CA ASP A 16 -13.44 -14.20 -20.37
C ASP A 16 -13.63 -12.81 -21.01
N HIS A 17 -14.55 -12.01 -20.47
CA HIS A 17 -14.82 -10.66 -20.96
C HIS A 17 -13.60 -9.72 -20.82
N LEU A 18 -12.67 -10.00 -19.90
CA LEU A 18 -11.46 -9.18 -19.72
C LEU A 18 -10.37 -9.47 -20.77
N LEU A 19 -10.41 -10.65 -21.41
CA LEU A 19 -9.45 -11.05 -22.44
C LEU A 19 -10.01 -10.87 -23.86
N ARG A 20 -11.33 -10.86 -24.09
CA ARG A 20 -11.90 -10.66 -25.44
C ARG A 20 -11.46 -9.36 -26.13
N ALA A 21 -11.07 -8.34 -25.38
CA ALA A 21 -10.62 -7.05 -25.91
C ALA A 21 -9.24 -7.06 -26.60
N GLY A 22 -8.58 -8.23 -26.73
CA GLY A 22 -7.31 -8.40 -27.42
C GLY A 22 -6.15 -8.77 -26.50
N ALA A 23 -4.92 -8.52 -26.96
CA ALA A 23 -3.70 -8.83 -26.21
C ALA A 23 -3.67 -8.03 -24.90
N ARG A 24 -3.71 -8.71 -23.75
CA ARG A 24 -3.69 -8.05 -22.44
C ARG A 24 -2.48 -8.46 -21.62
N ARG A 25 -1.83 -7.46 -21.03
CA ARG A 25 -0.74 -7.66 -20.09
C ARG A 25 -1.30 -7.97 -18.71
N LEU A 26 -0.87 -9.08 -18.14
CA LEU A 26 -1.22 -9.56 -16.81
C LEU A 26 0.00 -9.54 -15.92
N ARG A 27 -0.21 -9.47 -14.60
CA ARG A 27 0.84 -9.52 -13.59
C ARG A 27 0.48 -10.56 -12.53
N CYS A 28 1.43 -11.43 -12.19
CA CYS A 28 1.26 -12.43 -11.14
C CYS A 28 1.18 -11.73 -9.78
N GLY A 29 0.16 -12.04 -8.96
CA GLY A 29 0.08 -11.57 -7.58
C GLY A 29 1.06 -12.26 -6.64
N GLN A 30 1.57 -13.44 -7.02
CA GLN A 30 2.44 -14.27 -6.19
C GLN A 30 3.94 -13.96 -6.42
N CYS A 31 4.42 -13.97 -7.67
CA CYS A 31 5.83 -13.71 -8.00
C CYS A 31 6.09 -12.35 -8.68
N GLY A 32 5.04 -11.61 -9.07
CA GLY A 32 5.19 -10.31 -9.73
C GLY A 32 5.51 -10.33 -11.23
N HIS A 33 5.70 -11.52 -11.84
CA HIS A 33 5.98 -11.67 -13.27
C HIS A 33 4.87 -11.08 -14.14
N GLY A 34 5.24 -10.36 -15.20
CA GLY A 34 4.30 -9.76 -16.14
C GLY A 34 4.37 -10.39 -17.53
N TRP A 35 3.26 -10.95 -18.02
CA TRP A 35 3.17 -11.60 -19.33
C TRP A 35 1.94 -11.14 -20.12
N THR A 36 1.97 -11.31 -21.44
CA THR A 36 0.85 -10.96 -22.33
C THR A 36 0.10 -12.22 -22.73
N VAL A 37 -1.23 -12.20 -22.60
CA VAL A 37 -2.09 -13.28 -23.07
C VAL A 37 -2.81 -12.82 -24.34
N GLN A 38 -2.66 -13.60 -25.40
CA GLN A 38 -3.42 -13.44 -26.65
C GLN A 38 -4.60 -14.42 -26.61
N PRO A 39 -5.86 -13.94 -26.70
CA PRO A 39 -7.00 -14.82 -26.85
C PRO A 39 -6.89 -15.59 -28.18
N PRO A 40 -7.36 -16.85 -28.25
CA PRO A 40 -7.52 -17.52 -29.53
C PRO A 40 -8.44 -16.68 -30.43
N PRO A 41 -8.19 -16.62 -31.75
CA PRO A 41 -9.04 -15.88 -32.67
C PRO A 41 -10.47 -16.40 -32.53
N GLN A 42 -11.39 -15.52 -32.13
CA GLN A 42 -12.81 -15.88 -32.09
C GLN A 42 -13.30 -16.06 -33.52
N PRO A 43 -14.10 -17.10 -33.82
CA PRO A 43 -14.83 -17.18 -35.07
C PRO A 43 -15.70 -15.92 -35.20
N GLU A 44 -15.56 -15.20 -36.31
CA GLU A 44 -16.28 -13.95 -36.57
C GLU A 44 -17.80 -14.20 -36.48
N ALA A 45 -18.40 -13.73 -35.39
CA ALA A 45 -19.85 -13.66 -35.26
C ALA A 45 -20.33 -12.50 -36.14
N GLN A 46 -21.06 -12.84 -37.19
CA GLN A 46 -21.74 -11.92 -38.09
C GLN A 46 -22.56 -10.92 -37.27
N THR A 47 -22.21 -9.64 -37.35
CA THR A 47 -22.93 -8.54 -36.71
C THR A 47 -24.24 -8.28 -37.46
N PRO A 48 -25.41 -8.20 -36.79
CA PRO A 48 -26.61 -7.62 -37.40
C PRO A 48 -26.49 -6.09 -37.48
N ASP A 49 -27.04 -5.56 -38.57
CA ASP A 49 -27.10 -4.16 -39.03
C ASP A 49 -27.47 -3.11 -37.94
N PRO A 50 -26.75 -1.98 -37.79
CA PRO A 50 -27.04 -0.94 -36.80
C PRO A 50 -27.99 0.14 -37.36
N ALA A 51 -29.24 0.17 -36.92
CA ALA A 51 -30.20 1.20 -37.33
C ALA A 51 -30.96 1.94 -36.20
N ASP A 52 -30.72 1.69 -34.90
CA ASP A 52 -31.68 2.11 -33.85
C ASP A 52 -31.12 2.77 -32.56
N GLU A 53 -29.94 3.41 -32.55
CA GLU A 53 -29.34 3.92 -31.28
C GLU A 53 -29.36 5.44 -31.04
N ASP A 54 -29.88 6.27 -31.95
CA ASP A 54 -29.73 7.74 -31.84
C ASP A 54 -30.70 8.46 -30.87
N GLU A 55 -31.78 7.82 -30.37
CA GLU A 55 -32.86 8.59 -29.72
C GLU A 55 -32.71 8.80 -28.19
N THR A 56 -31.78 8.11 -27.50
CA THR A 56 -31.82 8.05 -26.01
C THR A 56 -30.91 9.05 -25.30
N ARG A 57 -30.00 9.74 -26.00
CA ARG A 57 -28.96 10.57 -25.35
C ARG A 57 -29.43 11.98 -24.92
N GLU A 58 -30.53 12.48 -25.47
CA GLU A 58 -30.89 13.90 -25.33
C GLU A 58 -31.77 14.25 -24.11
N ARG A 59 -32.23 13.28 -23.32
CA ARG A 59 -33.15 13.53 -22.19
C ARG A 59 -32.51 13.62 -20.79
N GLN A 60 -31.21 13.39 -20.63
CA GLN A 60 -30.62 13.21 -19.29
C GLN A 60 -29.95 14.45 -18.66
N PHE A 61 -29.83 15.58 -19.38
CA PHE A 61 -29.07 16.75 -18.92
C PHE A 61 -29.90 17.96 -18.47
N GLY A 62 -31.13 17.75 -18.00
CA GLY A 62 -32.00 18.84 -17.55
C GLY A 62 -32.68 18.58 -16.21
N HIS A 63 -31.99 18.72 -15.08
CA HIS A 63 -32.68 19.02 -13.82
C HIS A 63 -31.84 19.85 -12.83
N ALA A 64 -32.26 21.11 -12.72
CA ALA A 64 -32.37 21.97 -11.55
C ALA A 64 -31.41 21.73 -10.37
N VAL A 65 -30.45 22.64 -10.19
CA VAL A 65 -29.85 22.93 -8.89
C VAL A 65 -30.82 23.84 -8.12
N ASP A 66 -31.39 23.30 -7.04
CA ASP A 66 -32.43 23.93 -6.24
C ASP A 66 -31.95 25.20 -5.52
N ALA A 67 -32.67 26.30 -5.76
CA ALA A 67 -32.52 27.60 -5.08
C ALA A 67 -32.74 27.56 -3.55
N ALA A 68 -33.11 26.41 -2.99
CA ALA A 68 -33.27 26.20 -1.56
C ALA A 68 -31.92 26.08 -0.82
N ALA A 69 -30.88 25.58 -1.48
CA ALA A 69 -29.57 25.35 -0.84
C ALA A 69 -28.82 26.66 -0.52
N GLU A 70 -29.05 27.73 -1.30
CA GLU A 70 -28.42 29.05 -1.06
C GLU A 70 -29.08 29.81 0.11
N ALA A 71 -30.32 29.48 0.48
CA ALA A 71 -31.03 30.13 1.57
C ALA A 71 -30.55 29.65 2.95
N GLU A 72 -30.19 28.38 3.11
CA GLU A 72 -29.69 27.83 4.38
C GLU A 72 -28.30 28.36 4.76
N ILE A 73 -27.41 28.56 3.79
CA ILE A 73 -26.05 29.05 4.06
C ILE A 73 -26.07 30.50 4.59
N ARG A 74 -27.03 31.32 4.15
CA ARG A 74 -27.14 32.72 4.59
C ARG A 74 -27.68 32.85 6.02
N VAL A 75 -28.52 31.93 6.46
CA VAL A 75 -29.08 31.92 7.82
C VAL A 75 -28.03 31.50 8.86
N ALA A 76 -27.12 30.58 8.50
CA ALA A 76 -26.03 30.15 9.39
C ALA A 76 -25.05 31.29 9.73
N LEU A 77 -24.76 32.18 8.78
CA LEU A 77 -23.81 33.29 8.94
C LEU A 77 -24.32 34.46 9.79
N GLN A 78 -25.62 34.53 10.09
CA GLN A 78 -26.20 35.63 10.88
C GLN A 78 -26.38 35.31 12.38
N SER A 79 -26.08 34.09 12.83
CA SER A 79 -26.30 33.68 14.23
C SER A 79 -25.08 33.71 15.14
N GLU A 80 -23.88 34.05 14.65
CA GLU A 80 -22.69 34.25 15.50
C GLU A 80 -22.70 35.67 16.11
N GLY A 81 -23.68 35.89 16.98
CA GLY A 81 -23.74 37.04 17.86
C GLY A 81 -22.75 36.91 19.02
N GLU A 82 -21.95 37.98 19.17
CA GLU A 82 -21.42 38.51 20.43
C GLU A 82 -20.65 37.53 21.34
N PRO A 83 -19.31 37.47 21.27
CA PRO A 83 -18.53 36.77 22.28
C PRO A 83 -18.78 37.43 23.65
N PRO A 84 -19.15 36.67 24.71
CA PRO A 84 -19.22 37.25 26.03
C PRO A 84 -17.84 37.79 26.39
N ALA A 85 -17.79 39.07 26.73
CA ALA A 85 -16.62 39.74 27.27
C ALA A 85 -16.20 39.04 28.58
N SER A 86 -15.47 37.94 28.43
CA SER A 86 -14.79 37.28 29.52
C SER A 86 -13.57 38.14 29.81
N GLU A 87 -13.67 38.96 30.85
CA GLU A 87 -12.54 39.70 31.41
C GLU A 87 -11.36 38.74 31.63
N VAL A 88 -10.38 38.80 30.74
CA VAL A 88 -9.06 38.22 30.99
C VAL A 88 -8.44 39.07 32.09
N ARG A 89 -8.71 38.70 33.34
CA ARG A 89 -8.04 39.26 34.50
C ARG A 89 -6.62 38.72 34.52
N LEU A 90 -5.69 39.49 33.95
CA LEU A 90 -4.25 39.22 34.08
C LEU A 90 -3.90 39.16 35.58
N PRO A 91 -3.35 38.05 36.08
CA PRO A 91 -2.84 38.01 37.44
C PRO A 91 -1.68 39.01 37.56
N ALA A 92 -1.68 39.78 38.65
CA ALA A 92 -0.64 40.75 38.94
C ALA A 92 0.74 40.05 39.02
N PRO A 93 1.82 40.67 38.52
CA PRO A 93 3.17 40.12 38.60
C PRO A 93 3.68 40.30 40.03
N ALA A 94 3.34 39.36 40.90
CA ALA A 94 4.04 39.16 42.16
C ALA A 94 4.74 37.79 42.08
N GLU A 95 6.04 37.76 42.37
CA GLU A 95 6.85 36.54 42.58
C GLU A 95 7.44 35.83 41.32
N GLY A 96 7.74 36.58 40.25
CA GLY A 96 8.31 36.03 39.01
C GLY A 96 9.84 36.02 38.90
N GLU A 97 10.55 36.78 39.74
CA GLU A 97 12.00 37.01 39.54
C GLU A 97 12.84 35.79 39.96
N ASP A 98 12.45 35.11 41.04
CA ASP A 98 13.18 33.93 41.54
C ASP A 98 12.89 32.67 40.72
N ARG A 99 11.67 32.56 40.18
CA ARG A 99 11.24 31.38 39.41
C ARG A 99 11.96 31.27 38.07
N PHE A 100 12.26 32.41 37.46
CA PHE A 100 13.06 32.46 36.24
C PHE A 100 14.53 32.15 36.52
N ALA A 101 15.08 32.69 37.61
CA ALA A 101 16.44 32.39 38.04
C ALA A 101 16.62 30.88 38.32
N ASP A 102 15.65 30.24 38.97
CA ASP A 102 15.67 28.80 39.23
C ASP A 102 15.54 27.95 37.96
N LEU A 103 14.71 28.36 37.00
CA LEU A 103 14.60 27.68 35.70
C LEU A 103 15.89 27.80 34.88
N VAL A 104 16.52 28.97 34.87
CA VAL A 104 17.80 29.19 34.20
C VAL A 104 18.92 28.40 34.88
N ARG A 105 18.90 28.30 36.21
CA ARG A 105 19.88 27.52 36.97
C ARG A 105 19.68 26.01 36.76
N ALA A 106 18.45 25.53 36.72
CA ALA A 106 18.10 24.15 36.41
C ALA A 106 18.51 23.77 34.98
N ALA A 107 18.24 24.64 34.00
CA ALA A 107 18.63 24.41 32.61
C ALA A 107 20.16 24.39 32.43
N ARG A 108 20.89 25.22 33.19
CA ARG A 108 22.35 25.33 33.08
C ARG A 108 23.11 24.23 33.83
N ASN A 109 22.56 23.72 34.93
CA ASN A 109 23.11 22.57 35.66
C ASN A 109 22.67 21.22 35.10
N ASN A 110 21.66 21.19 34.22
CA ASN A 110 21.32 19.99 33.47
C ASN A 110 22.31 19.83 32.31
N THR A 111 23.59 19.62 32.64
CA THR A 111 24.55 19.04 31.71
C THR A 111 23.99 17.68 31.34
N VAL A 112 23.37 17.61 30.17
CA VAL A 112 22.92 16.39 29.53
C VAL A 112 24.15 15.48 29.46
N GLU A 113 24.27 14.55 30.41
CA GLU A 113 25.09 13.36 30.24
C GLU A 113 24.47 12.62 29.06
N LEU A 114 24.89 12.96 27.85
CA LEU A 114 24.75 12.06 26.72
C LEU A 114 25.58 10.84 27.09
N GLU A 115 24.98 9.87 27.78
CA GLU A 115 25.56 8.54 28.05
C GLU A 115 26.02 7.95 26.71
N PRO A 116 27.31 8.02 26.35
CA PRO A 116 27.79 7.52 25.07
C PRO A 116 27.86 5.98 25.09
N ASP A 117 27.74 5.38 26.27
CA ASP A 117 28.07 3.97 26.52
C ASP A 117 26.87 3.02 26.29
N LYS A 118 25.63 3.53 26.29
CA LYS A 118 24.44 2.70 25.99
C LYS A 118 24.36 2.29 24.51
N ALA A 119 24.80 3.17 23.61
CA ALA A 119 24.79 2.87 22.17
C ALA A 119 25.80 1.78 21.79
N GLU A 120 26.95 1.71 22.48
CA GLU A 120 27.97 0.69 22.20
C GLU A 120 27.61 -0.69 22.74
N ARG A 121 26.93 -0.75 23.89
CA ARG A 121 26.50 -2.02 24.49
C ARG A 121 25.34 -2.66 23.72
N MET A 122 24.42 -1.87 23.17
CA MET A 122 23.37 -2.40 22.28
C MET A 122 23.93 -2.97 20.97
N ARG A 123 25.04 -2.43 20.47
CA ARG A 123 25.66 -2.89 19.23
C ARG A 123 26.32 -4.28 19.35
N LYS A 124 26.78 -4.65 20.55
CA LYS A 124 27.40 -5.96 20.82
C LYS A 124 26.39 -7.04 21.21
N GLN A 125 25.19 -6.67 21.68
CA GLN A 125 24.13 -7.63 22.02
C GLN A 125 23.22 -8.02 20.85
N ALA A 126 23.30 -7.33 19.71
CA ALA A 126 22.32 -7.51 18.62
C ALA A 126 22.59 -8.67 17.65
N ALA A 127 23.76 -9.30 17.68
CA ALA A 127 24.08 -10.40 16.76
C ALA A 127 24.38 -11.67 17.53
N ASN A 128 23.32 -12.34 17.98
CA ASN A 128 23.43 -13.72 18.44
C ASN A 128 23.94 -14.54 17.24
N PRO A 129 25.15 -15.13 17.27
CA PRO A 129 25.75 -15.76 16.09
C PRO A 129 24.85 -16.86 15.52
N GLY A 130 24.04 -17.52 16.37
CA GLY A 130 23.02 -18.47 15.94
C GLY A 130 21.95 -17.86 15.02
N LEU A 131 21.48 -16.64 15.30
CA LEU A 131 20.47 -15.95 14.48
C LEU A 131 21.03 -15.64 13.08
N VAL A 132 22.28 -15.20 13.01
CA VAL A 132 22.97 -14.90 11.74
C VAL A 132 23.10 -16.17 10.90
N THR A 133 23.51 -17.29 11.50
CA THR A 133 23.62 -18.57 10.80
C THR A 133 22.26 -19.05 10.28
N VAL A 134 21.20 -18.96 11.09
CA VAL A 134 19.84 -19.35 10.67
C VAL A 134 19.35 -18.47 9.52
N MET A 135 19.54 -17.15 9.60
CA MET A 135 19.19 -16.22 8.52
C MET A 135 19.94 -16.55 7.22
N LEU A 136 21.24 -16.89 7.32
CA LEU A 136 22.05 -17.23 6.16
C LEU A 136 21.57 -18.54 5.51
N VAL A 137 21.27 -19.57 6.29
CA VAL A 137 20.69 -20.83 5.78
C VAL A 137 19.33 -20.58 5.11
N LEU A 138 18.45 -19.79 5.73
CA LEU A 138 17.15 -19.44 5.16
C LEU A 138 17.31 -18.65 3.85
N LEU A 139 18.26 -17.73 3.77
CA LEU A 139 18.54 -16.97 2.56
C LEU A 139 19.03 -17.88 1.43
N VAL A 140 19.92 -18.83 1.71
CA VAL A 140 20.37 -19.82 0.73
C VAL A 140 19.20 -20.68 0.24
N LEU A 141 18.35 -21.16 1.14
CA LEU A 141 17.15 -21.92 0.77
C LEU A 141 16.18 -21.09 -0.07
N ALA A 142 15.96 -19.82 0.28
CA ALA A 142 15.11 -18.91 -0.48
C ALA A 142 15.64 -18.70 -1.90
N VAL A 143 16.96 -18.49 -2.06
CA VAL A 143 17.59 -18.39 -3.38
C VAL A 143 17.39 -19.67 -4.18
N ILE A 144 17.57 -20.86 -3.59
CA ILE A 144 17.34 -22.15 -4.27
C ILE A 144 15.88 -22.29 -4.74
N VAL A 145 14.91 -21.84 -3.95
CA VAL A 145 13.48 -21.90 -4.30
C VAL A 145 13.16 -20.92 -5.43
N VAL A 146 13.70 -19.70 -5.39
CA VAL A 146 13.47 -18.67 -6.43
C VAL A 146 14.17 -19.05 -7.74
N GLU A 147 15.40 -19.54 -7.68
CA GLU A 147 16.20 -20.01 -8.81
C GLU A 147 15.91 -21.48 -9.18
N ARG A 148 14.80 -22.07 -8.72
CA ARG A 148 14.41 -23.46 -9.04
C ARG A 148 14.49 -23.73 -10.54
N HIS A 149 14.16 -22.74 -11.37
CA HIS A 149 14.24 -22.83 -12.83
C HIS A 149 15.66 -22.96 -13.39
N ALA A 150 16.66 -22.28 -12.79
CA ALA A 150 18.07 -22.44 -13.16
C ALA A 150 18.63 -23.75 -12.62
N VAL A 151 18.29 -24.11 -11.38
CA VAL A 151 18.72 -25.37 -10.74
C VAL A 151 18.21 -26.59 -11.52
N MET A 152 16.95 -26.56 -11.98
CA MET A 152 16.36 -27.61 -12.83
C MET A 152 17.11 -27.80 -14.16
N ARG A 153 17.81 -26.77 -14.66
CA ARG A 153 18.63 -26.87 -15.89
C ARG A 153 20.03 -27.43 -15.63
N LEU A 154 20.57 -27.25 -14.43
CA LEU A 154 21.92 -27.71 -14.07
C LEU A 154 21.96 -29.15 -13.54
N ILE A 155 20.87 -29.63 -12.90
CA ILE A 155 20.82 -30.99 -12.31
C ILE A 155 19.47 -31.67 -12.65
N PRO A 156 19.33 -32.26 -13.85
CA PRO A 156 18.08 -32.91 -14.28
C PRO A 156 17.70 -34.13 -13.41
N ALA A 157 18.67 -34.73 -12.71
CA ALA A 157 18.45 -35.85 -11.79
C ALA A 157 17.62 -35.49 -10.55
N SER A 158 17.45 -34.20 -10.23
CA SER A 158 16.66 -33.77 -9.07
C SER A 158 15.14 -33.78 -9.29
N ALA A 159 14.69 -33.83 -10.55
CA ALA A 159 13.26 -33.77 -10.90
C ALA A 159 12.43 -34.91 -10.29
N THR A 160 13.01 -36.13 -10.19
CA THR A 160 12.35 -37.30 -9.58
C THR A 160 12.17 -37.15 -8.07
N LEU A 161 13.13 -36.52 -7.38
CA LEU A 161 13.05 -36.23 -5.94
C LEU A 161 11.97 -35.19 -5.62
N PHE A 162 11.84 -34.14 -6.44
CA PHE A 162 10.78 -33.13 -6.26
C PHE A 162 9.38 -33.68 -6.50
N HIS A 163 9.23 -34.59 -7.48
CA HIS A 163 7.95 -35.28 -7.71
C HIS A 163 7.56 -36.20 -6.56
N ALA A 164 8.54 -36.93 -5.99
CA ALA A 164 8.31 -37.80 -4.84
C ALA A 164 7.86 -37.02 -3.59
N LEU A 165 8.34 -35.78 -3.43
CA LEU A 165 8.02 -34.92 -2.29
C LEU A 165 6.75 -34.07 -2.46
N HIS A 166 6.00 -34.19 -3.57
CA HIS A 166 4.79 -33.39 -3.86
C HIS A 166 4.98 -31.87 -3.75
N LEU A 167 6.22 -31.38 -3.94
CA LEU A 167 6.58 -29.96 -3.96
C LEU A 167 6.52 -29.38 -5.39
N ALA A 168 5.83 -30.09 -6.29
CA ALA A 168 5.84 -29.82 -7.73
C ALA A 168 4.95 -28.63 -8.08
#